data_AF-A0A512PE55-F1
#
_entry.id   AF-A0A512PE55-F1
#
_cell.length_a   1.000
_cell.length_b   1.000
_cell.length_c   1.000
_cell.angle_alpha   90.00
_cell.angle_beta   90.00
_cell.angle_gamma   90.00
#
_symmetry.space_group_name_H-M   'P 1'
#
loop_
_entity.id
_entity.type
_entity.pdbx_description
1 polymer ?
#
loop_
_entity_poly.entity_id
_entity_poly.type
_entity_poly.pdbx_seq_one_letter_code
_entity_poly.pdbx_strand_id
1 'polypeptide(L)'
;MVATAPSPTAGVVRPGVRREVRVGLVAVVSLVIVAIALLLPVWPAGDDMGSTHYMGLLAANQPWNLLLFMAVPVIAAETIAVTELVILFSPQRAGRAVRALNRYAGLIGGFYFLGVFVYLMKHAVVPLMTDGGWRGPADVIAVGFYLLGVVPLFGMALMEARVLGEAWDDQRRLKVHATLVGLFLVVAHVAMITGMLDPTVLGWQPTHAMEDGSQMAGMNH
;
A
#
# COMPACT_ATOMS: atom_id res chain seq x y z
N MET A 1 -35.56 43.85 41.73
CA MET A 1 -34.55 42.77 41.77
C MET A 1 -34.29 42.35 40.34
N VAL A 2 -33.19 42.81 39.75
CA VAL A 2 -32.82 42.52 38.35
C VAL A 2 -32.01 41.22 38.37
N ALA A 3 -32.53 40.18 37.72
CA ALA A 3 -31.84 38.90 37.55
C ALA A 3 -30.68 39.07 36.57
N THR A 4 -29.45 38.97 37.06
CA THR A 4 -28.24 38.90 36.24
C THR A 4 -28.13 37.54 35.57
N ALA A 5 -28.02 37.53 34.24
CA ALA A 5 -27.82 36.32 33.45
C ALA A 5 -26.50 35.59 33.80
N PRO A 6 -26.45 34.25 33.71
CA PRO A 6 -25.23 33.50 33.95
C PRO A 6 -24.19 33.75 32.84
N SER A 7 -22.94 33.99 33.26
CA SER A 7 -21.80 34.21 32.37
C SER A 7 -21.50 32.95 31.52
N PRO A 8 -21.11 33.08 30.24
CA PRO A 8 -20.72 31.95 29.42
C PRO A 8 -19.45 31.32 29.98
N THR A 9 -19.52 30.03 30.29
CA THR A 9 -18.39 29.22 30.70
C THR A 9 -17.30 29.27 29.63
N ALA A 10 -16.12 29.77 30.01
CA ALA A 10 -14.93 29.78 29.17
C ALA A 10 -14.70 28.36 28.63
N GLY A 11 -14.83 28.20 27.32
CA GLY A 11 -14.57 26.94 26.65
C GLY A 11 -13.15 26.48 26.95
N VAL A 12 -13.02 25.31 27.57
CA VAL A 12 -11.74 24.64 27.77
C VAL A 12 -11.16 24.36 26.38
N VAL A 13 -10.24 25.22 25.93
CA VAL A 13 -9.42 24.99 24.75
C VAL A 13 -8.55 23.78 25.06
N ARG A 14 -8.97 22.60 24.62
CA ARG A 14 -8.12 21.40 24.68
C ARG A 14 -6.86 21.71 23.86
N PRO A 15 -5.65 21.65 24.44
CA PRO A 15 -4.44 21.89 23.68
C PRO A 15 -4.38 20.82 22.59
N GLY A 16 -4.56 21.23 21.34
CA GLY A 16 -4.35 20.35 20.19
C GLY A 16 -2.93 19.80 20.26
N VAL A 17 -2.78 18.49 20.08
CA VAL A 17 -1.45 17.86 20.03
C VAL A 17 -0.61 18.61 19.01
N ARG A 18 0.50 19.22 19.48
CA ARG A 18 1.42 20.03 18.67
C ARG A 18 1.90 19.19 17.48
N ARG A 19 2.02 19.81 16.30
CA ARG A 19 2.48 19.16 15.06
C ARG A 19 3.71 18.28 15.29
N GLU A 20 4.69 18.77 16.03
CA GLU A 20 5.92 18.06 16.41
C GLU A 20 5.66 16.70 17.07
N VAL A 21 4.66 16.64 17.96
CA VAL A 21 4.29 15.39 18.64
C VAL A 21 3.63 14.42 17.66
N ARG A 22 2.83 14.91 16.70
CA ARG A 22 2.23 14.04 15.65
C ARG A 22 3.29 13.49 14.70
N VAL A 23 4.23 14.35 14.29
CA VAL A 23 5.37 13.94 13.45
C VAL A 23 6.22 12.91 14.20
N GLY A 24 6.54 13.17 15.47
CA GLY A 24 7.26 12.23 16.32
C GLY A 24 6.53 10.90 16.46
N LEU A 25 5.22 10.92 16.70
CA LEU A 25 4.42 9.70 16.81
C LEU A 25 4.42 8.90 15.50
N VAL A 26 4.18 9.55 14.36
CA VAL A 26 4.21 8.88 13.05
C VAL A 26 5.58 8.30 12.75
N ALA A 27 6.66 9.05 13.03
CA ALA A 27 8.02 8.56 12.85
C ALA A 27 8.31 7.33 13.72
N VAL A 28 7.93 7.37 15.01
CA VAL A 28 8.10 6.23 15.92
C VAL A 28 7.30 5.02 15.44
N VAL A 29 6.03 5.20 15.07
CA VAL A 29 5.19 4.11 14.55
C VAL A 29 5.76 3.52 13.27
N SER A 30 6.19 4.36 12.32
CA SER A 30 6.86 3.92 11.10
C SER A 30 8.14 3.14 11.39
N LEU A 31 8.98 3.62 12.30
CA LEU A 31 10.23 2.94 12.69
C LEU A 31 9.94 1.59 13.36
N VAL A 32 8.93 1.52 14.21
CA VAL A 32 8.50 0.26 14.83
C VAL A 32 8.00 -0.72 13.77
N ILE A 33 7.18 -0.28 12.82
CA ILE A 33 6.70 -1.13 11.70
C ILE A 33 7.87 -1.62 10.86
N VAL A 34 8.81 -0.74 10.50
CA VAL A 34 10.02 -1.10 9.75
C VAL A 34 10.84 -2.12 10.53
N ALA A 35 11.09 -1.89 11.82
CA ALA A 35 11.84 -2.81 12.66
C ALA A 35 11.15 -4.18 12.75
N ILE A 36 9.84 -4.21 12.99
CA ILE A 36 9.06 -5.45 13.00
C ILE A 36 9.17 -6.16 11.65
N ALA A 37 8.94 -5.47 10.54
CA ALA A 37 9.00 -6.05 9.20
C ALA A 37 10.40 -6.64 8.88
N LEU A 38 11.47 -6.00 9.36
CA LEU A 38 12.84 -6.51 9.22
C LEU A 38 13.15 -7.68 10.16
N LEU A 39 12.49 -7.76 11.32
CA LEU A 39 12.67 -8.86 12.27
C LEU A 39 11.81 -10.08 11.93
N LEU A 40 10.75 -9.91 11.14
CA LEU A 40 9.91 -11.02 10.72
C LEU A 40 10.73 -12.05 9.93
N PRO A 41 10.57 -13.36 10.25
CA PRO A 41 11.20 -14.43 9.50
C PRO A 41 10.64 -14.50 8.08
N VAL A 42 11.33 -15.23 7.21
CA VAL A 42 10.80 -15.51 5.88
C VAL A 42 9.47 -16.26 6.02
N TRP A 43 8.43 -15.68 5.43
CA TRP A 43 7.13 -16.27 5.25
C TRP A 43 7.18 -17.25 4.07
N PRO A 44 6.44 -18.37 4.10
CA PRO A 44 6.47 -19.36 3.03
C PRO A 44 6.13 -18.75 1.66
N ALA A 45 7.15 -18.65 0.81
CA ALA A 45 6.98 -18.59 -0.63
C ALA A 45 6.89 -20.05 -1.10
N GLY A 46 5.81 -20.40 -1.80
CA GLY A 46 5.60 -21.75 -2.32
C GLY A 46 6.60 -22.07 -3.43
N ASP A 47 6.46 -23.25 -4.01
CA ASP A 47 7.36 -23.70 -5.08
C ASP A 47 7.36 -22.76 -6.29
N ASP A 48 8.48 -22.76 -7.00
CA ASP A 48 8.64 -21.98 -8.21
C ASP A 48 7.68 -22.47 -9.33
N MET A 49 6.75 -21.61 -9.73
CA MET A 49 5.74 -21.91 -10.75
C MET A 49 6.12 -21.39 -12.15
N GLY A 50 7.34 -20.90 -12.38
CA GLY A 50 7.77 -20.33 -13.67
C GLY A 50 7.05 -19.03 -14.09
N SER A 51 6.19 -18.47 -13.24
CA SER A 51 5.49 -17.19 -13.43
C SER A 51 6.33 -16.01 -12.93
N THR A 52 5.85 -14.77 -13.05
CA THR A 52 6.50 -13.62 -12.39
C THR A 52 6.60 -13.83 -10.88
N HIS A 53 7.59 -13.25 -10.21
CA HIS A 53 7.72 -13.33 -8.75
C HIS A 53 6.51 -12.73 -8.03
N TYR A 54 5.87 -11.73 -8.64
CA TYR A 54 4.62 -11.17 -8.12
C TYR A 54 3.50 -12.22 -8.13
N MET A 55 3.27 -12.90 -9.25
CA MET A 55 2.26 -13.96 -9.30
C MET A 55 2.61 -15.15 -8.41
N GLY A 56 3.88 -15.59 -8.43
CA GLY A 56 4.36 -16.66 -7.57
C GLY A 56 4.11 -16.37 -6.09
N LEU A 57 4.36 -15.14 -5.64
CA LEU A 57 4.07 -14.71 -4.26
C LEU A 57 2.58 -14.88 -3.92
N LEU A 58 1.68 -14.50 -4.81
CA LEU A 58 0.23 -14.53 -4.57
C LEU A 58 -0.38 -15.94 -4.71
N ALA A 59 0.17 -16.76 -5.61
CA ALA A 59 -0.25 -18.13 -5.84
C ALA A 59 0.25 -19.08 -4.75
N ALA A 60 1.41 -18.78 -4.16
CA ALA A 60 1.96 -19.50 -3.03
C ALA A 60 1.04 -19.43 -1.79
N ASN A 61 0.98 -20.53 -1.03
CA ASN A 61 0.36 -20.58 0.30
C ASN A 61 -1.05 -19.95 0.36
N GLN A 62 -1.89 -20.25 -0.65
CA GLN A 62 -3.27 -19.77 -0.66
C GLN A 62 -4.07 -20.35 0.51
N PRO A 63 -4.93 -19.55 1.16
CA PRO A 63 -5.37 -18.20 0.77
C PRO A 63 -4.53 -17.06 1.34
N TRP A 64 -3.55 -17.35 2.20
CA TRP A 64 -2.94 -16.35 3.08
C TRP A 64 -2.13 -15.30 2.33
N ASN A 65 -1.31 -15.68 1.36
CA ASN A 65 -0.48 -14.70 0.64
C ASN A 65 -1.33 -13.73 -0.18
N LEU A 66 -2.36 -14.24 -0.87
CA LEU A 66 -3.32 -13.40 -1.60
C LEU A 66 -4.00 -12.42 -0.64
N LEU A 67 -4.45 -12.88 0.53
CA LEU A 67 -5.08 -12.01 1.52
C LEU A 67 -4.12 -10.92 2.02
N LEU A 68 -2.89 -11.30 2.39
CA LEU A 68 -1.93 -10.39 3.01
C LEU A 68 -1.33 -9.38 2.03
N PHE A 69 -0.95 -9.83 0.83
CA PHE A 69 -0.21 -9.01 -0.12
C PHE A 69 -1.11 -8.33 -1.17
N MET A 70 -2.36 -8.75 -1.33
CA MET A 70 -3.27 -8.11 -2.29
C MET A 70 -4.59 -7.69 -1.67
N ALA A 71 -5.34 -8.62 -1.06
CA ALA A 71 -6.71 -8.31 -0.66
C ALA A 71 -6.76 -7.21 0.39
N VAL A 72 -5.96 -7.28 1.45
CA VAL A 72 -5.96 -6.26 2.51
C VAL A 72 -5.59 -4.87 1.95
N PRO A 73 -4.48 -4.69 1.21
CA PRO A 73 -4.17 -3.40 0.58
C PRO A 73 -5.25 -2.90 -0.38
N VAL A 74 -5.77 -3.76 -1.26
CA VAL A 74 -6.73 -3.37 -2.29
C VAL A 74 -8.08 -3.01 -1.67
N ILE A 75 -8.60 -3.82 -0.74
CA ILE A 75 -9.84 -3.51 -0.02
C ILE A 75 -9.69 -2.20 0.76
N ALA A 76 -8.55 -1.95 1.38
CA ALA A 76 -8.30 -0.68 2.08
C ALA A 76 -8.34 0.49 1.08
N ALA A 77 -7.65 0.37 -0.05
CA ALA A 77 -7.61 1.39 -1.09
C ALA A 77 -8.99 1.63 -1.75
N GLU A 78 -9.75 0.59 -2.04
CA GLU A 78 -11.10 0.68 -2.58
C GLU A 78 -12.06 1.31 -1.57
N THR A 79 -11.94 0.96 -0.29
CA THR A 79 -12.71 1.60 0.78
C THR A 79 -12.42 3.10 0.85
N ILE A 80 -11.13 3.49 0.74
CA ILE A 80 -10.73 4.90 0.66
C ILE A 80 -11.36 5.54 -0.59
N ALA A 81 -11.24 4.93 -1.76
CA ALA A 81 -11.76 5.45 -3.01
C ALA A 81 -13.27 5.68 -2.96
N VAL A 82 -14.04 4.68 -2.53
CA VAL A 82 -15.51 4.77 -2.44
C VAL A 82 -15.93 5.85 -1.45
N THR A 83 -15.33 5.88 -0.26
CA THR A 83 -15.66 6.90 0.73
C THR A 83 -15.24 8.30 0.29
N GLU A 84 -14.14 8.43 -0.46
CA GLU A 84 -13.67 9.69 -1.05
C GLU A 84 -14.67 10.22 -2.08
N LEU A 85 -15.17 9.36 -2.97
CA LEU A 85 -16.19 9.70 -3.96
C LEU A 85 -17.49 10.18 -3.29
N VAL A 86 -17.90 9.54 -2.19
CA VAL A 86 -19.06 9.98 -1.41
C VAL A 86 -18.84 11.37 -0.81
N ILE A 87 -17.64 11.64 -0.28
CA ILE A 87 -17.28 12.95 0.28
C ILE A 87 -17.27 14.03 -0.81
N LEU A 88 -16.77 13.69 -2.01
CA LEU A 88 -16.70 14.59 -3.17
C LEU A 88 -18.07 14.93 -3.75
N PHE A 89 -18.90 13.92 -4.05
CA PHE A 89 -20.15 14.11 -4.79
C PHE A 89 -21.38 14.31 -3.91
N SER A 90 -21.32 13.93 -2.63
CA SER A 90 -22.44 14.08 -1.69
C SER A 90 -21.96 14.53 -0.31
N PRO A 91 -21.26 15.68 -0.21
CA PRO A 91 -20.67 16.14 1.05
C PRO A 91 -21.69 16.33 2.17
N GLN A 92 -22.96 16.62 1.84
CA GLN A 92 -24.07 16.74 2.80
C GLN A 92 -24.51 15.38 3.37
N ARG A 93 -24.33 14.29 2.59
CA ARG A 93 -24.60 12.91 3.03
C ARG A 93 -23.37 12.26 3.68
N ALA A 94 -22.18 12.78 3.41
CA ALA A 94 -20.92 12.34 4.02
C ALA A 94 -20.86 12.77 5.50
N GLY A 95 -21.57 12.03 6.35
CA GLY A 95 -21.58 12.21 7.80
C GLY A 95 -20.23 11.88 8.45
N ARG A 96 -20.16 12.05 9.78
CA ARG A 96 -18.94 11.82 10.56
C ARG A 96 -18.41 10.38 10.43
N ALA A 97 -19.29 9.39 10.26
CA ALA A 97 -18.92 7.99 10.10
C ALA A 97 -18.13 7.73 8.81
N VAL A 98 -18.60 8.24 7.66
CA VAL A 98 -17.92 8.07 6.35
C VAL A 98 -16.54 8.73 6.36
N ARG A 99 -16.45 9.95 6.91
CA ARG A 99 -15.18 10.68 7.02
C ARG A 99 -14.20 9.99 7.97
N ALA A 100 -14.71 9.43 9.07
CA ALA A 100 -13.89 8.63 9.98
C ALA A 100 -13.40 7.34 9.31
N LEU A 101 -14.28 6.62 8.59
CA LEU A 101 -13.92 5.40 7.87
C LEU A 101 -12.83 5.66 6.83
N ASN A 102 -12.98 6.69 5.99
CA ASN A 102 -11.97 7.11 5.02
C ASN A 102 -10.62 7.36 5.70
N ARG A 103 -10.63 8.16 6.78
CA ARG A 103 -9.43 8.49 7.54
C ARG A 103 -8.74 7.27 8.15
N TYR A 104 -9.50 6.37 8.79
CA TYR A 104 -8.95 5.19 9.43
C TYR A 104 -8.47 4.16 8.41
N ALA A 105 -9.20 3.97 7.31
CA ALA A 105 -8.77 3.12 6.21
C ALA A 105 -7.46 3.62 5.59
N GLY A 106 -7.32 4.94 5.38
CA GLY A 106 -6.08 5.57 4.93
C GLY A 106 -4.90 5.34 5.87
N LEU A 107 -5.10 5.57 7.18
CA LEU A 107 -4.08 5.32 8.20
C LEU A 107 -3.66 3.84 8.24
N ILE A 108 -4.62 2.93 8.42
CA ILE A 108 -4.35 1.49 8.56
C ILE A 108 -3.72 0.96 7.27
N GLY A 109 -4.33 1.25 6.11
CA GLY A 109 -3.87 0.77 4.82
C GLY A 109 -2.46 1.24 4.48
N GLY A 110 -2.14 2.52 4.72
CA GLY A 110 -0.80 3.05 4.43
C GLY A 110 0.29 2.48 5.33
N PHE A 111 0.03 2.35 6.64
CA PHE A 111 1.00 1.75 7.57
C PHE A 111 1.16 0.24 7.34
N TYR A 112 0.06 -0.46 7.04
CA TYR A 112 0.10 -1.87 6.66
C TYR A 112 0.96 -2.10 5.42
N PHE A 113 0.72 -1.31 4.36
CA PHE A 113 1.46 -1.43 3.12
C PHE A 113 2.93 -1.03 3.26
N LEU A 114 3.26 -0.09 4.16
CA LEU A 114 4.65 0.20 4.53
C LEU A 114 5.35 -1.05 5.10
N GLY A 115 4.68 -1.78 6.00
CA GLY A 115 5.22 -3.04 6.54
C GLY A 115 5.45 -4.08 5.45
N VAL A 116 4.46 -4.27 4.57
CA VAL A 116 4.55 -5.17 3.40
C VAL A 116 5.70 -4.77 2.47
N PHE A 117 5.84 -3.48 2.16
CA PHE A 117 6.92 -2.96 1.33
C PHE A 117 8.29 -3.31 1.91
N VAL A 118 8.53 -3.00 3.20
CA VAL A 118 9.82 -3.28 3.86
C VAL A 118 10.10 -4.78 3.90
N TYR A 119 9.09 -5.57 4.23
CA TYR A 119 9.18 -7.02 4.30
C TYR A 119 9.59 -7.62 2.95
N LEU A 120 8.93 -7.22 1.86
CA LEU A 120 9.24 -7.71 0.51
C LEU A 120 10.54 -7.15 -0.05
N MET A 121 10.92 -5.92 0.32
CA MET A 121 12.24 -5.39 -0.01
C MET A 121 13.35 -6.29 0.53
N LYS A 122 13.25 -6.72 1.79
CA LYS A 122 14.25 -7.59 2.42
C LYS A 122 14.25 -9.01 1.86
N HIS A 123 13.07 -9.62 1.76
CA HIS A 123 12.94 -11.07 1.53
C HIS A 123 12.71 -11.47 0.07
N ALA A 124 12.32 -10.53 -0.80
CA ALA A 124 12.14 -10.79 -2.22
C ALA A 124 13.11 -9.95 -3.07
N VAL A 125 13.04 -8.62 -2.98
CA VAL A 125 13.76 -7.74 -3.92
C VAL A 125 15.28 -7.79 -3.75
N VAL A 126 15.78 -7.75 -2.52
CA VAL A 126 17.23 -7.81 -2.27
C VAL A 126 17.82 -9.13 -2.80
N PRO A 127 17.28 -10.32 -2.46
CA PRO A 127 17.71 -11.57 -3.07
C PRO A 127 17.63 -11.58 -4.61
N LEU A 128 16.54 -11.06 -5.20
CA LEU A 128 16.41 -10.99 -6.67
C LEU A 128 17.48 -10.13 -7.34
N MET A 129 17.88 -9.03 -6.69
CA MET A 129 18.95 -8.18 -7.19
C MET A 129 20.35 -8.78 -7.00
N THR A 130 20.59 -9.51 -5.90
CA THR A 130 21.91 -10.12 -5.64
C THR A 130 22.13 -11.39 -6.46
N ASP A 131 21.09 -12.20 -6.60
CA ASP A 131 21.19 -13.53 -7.21
C ASP A 131 20.88 -13.47 -8.72
N GLY A 132 20.49 -12.29 -9.23
CA GLY A 132 20.15 -12.08 -10.64
C GLY A 132 18.90 -12.85 -11.08
N GLY A 133 18.00 -13.18 -10.15
CA GLY A 133 16.86 -14.07 -10.37
C GLY A 133 15.70 -13.48 -11.18
N TRP A 134 15.79 -12.24 -11.66
CA TRP A 134 14.71 -11.57 -12.37
C TRP A 134 14.26 -12.31 -13.63
N ARG A 135 12.95 -12.50 -13.77
CA ARG A 135 12.35 -13.23 -14.91
C ARG A 135 12.01 -12.31 -16.08
N GLY A 136 12.97 -11.48 -16.45
CA GLY A 136 12.82 -10.51 -17.54
C GLY A 136 12.05 -9.23 -17.16
N PRO A 137 11.75 -8.36 -18.16
CA PRO A 137 11.19 -7.03 -17.90
C PRO A 137 9.78 -7.04 -17.30
N ALA A 138 8.94 -8.02 -17.64
CA ALA A 138 7.58 -8.15 -17.08
C ALA A 138 7.64 -8.25 -15.54
N ASP A 139 8.57 -9.05 -15.05
CA ASP A 139 8.75 -9.31 -13.63
C ASP A 139 9.25 -8.07 -12.87
N VAL A 140 10.21 -7.35 -13.44
CA VAL A 140 10.72 -6.09 -12.89
C VAL A 140 9.60 -5.04 -12.82
N ILE A 141 8.79 -4.92 -13.86
CA ILE A 141 7.66 -3.99 -13.90
C ILE A 141 6.59 -4.39 -12.87
N ALA A 142 6.24 -5.67 -12.79
CA ALA A 142 5.23 -6.17 -11.87
C ALA A 142 5.61 -5.88 -10.40
N VAL A 143 6.79 -6.32 -9.99
CA VAL A 143 7.29 -6.10 -8.62
C VAL A 143 7.53 -4.61 -8.35
N GLY A 144 8.12 -3.89 -9.30
CA GLY A 144 8.41 -2.47 -9.17
C GLY A 144 7.16 -1.62 -8.99
N PHE A 145 6.13 -1.82 -9.83
CA PHE A 145 4.86 -1.09 -9.71
C PHE A 145 4.10 -1.49 -8.45
N TYR A 146 4.11 -2.77 -8.07
CA TYR A 146 3.48 -3.19 -6.82
C TYR A 146 4.08 -2.44 -5.62
N LEU A 147 5.42 -2.39 -5.53
CA LEU A 147 6.11 -1.68 -4.45
C LEU A 147 5.95 -0.16 -4.53
N LEU A 148 5.86 0.41 -5.74
CA LEU A 148 5.59 1.83 -5.94
C LEU A 148 4.25 2.25 -5.32
N GLY A 149 3.30 1.32 -5.15
CA GLY A 149 2.04 1.53 -4.43
C GLY A 149 2.20 2.11 -3.02
N VAL A 150 3.37 1.95 -2.38
CA VAL A 150 3.67 2.55 -1.07
C VAL A 150 3.63 4.08 -1.12
N VAL A 151 4.02 4.69 -2.24
CA VAL A 151 4.06 6.16 -2.38
C VAL A 151 2.66 6.77 -2.21
N PRO A 152 1.64 6.36 -2.99
CA PRO A 152 0.30 6.88 -2.79
C PRO A 152 -0.36 6.41 -1.48
N LEU A 153 -0.26 5.13 -1.10
CA LEU A 153 -0.91 4.62 0.12
C LEU A 153 -0.34 5.23 1.40
N PHE A 154 0.99 5.23 1.54
CA PHE A 154 1.61 5.83 2.71
C PHE A 154 1.51 7.36 2.67
N GLY A 155 1.56 7.97 1.48
CA GLY A 155 1.28 9.39 1.29
C GLY A 155 -0.10 9.80 1.84
N MET A 156 -1.14 9.01 1.57
CA MET A 156 -2.47 9.21 2.15
C MET A 156 -2.46 9.08 3.68
N ALA A 157 -1.79 8.07 4.24
CA ALA A 157 -1.65 7.93 5.70
C ALA A 157 -0.99 9.15 6.35
N LEU A 158 0.06 9.71 5.74
CA LEU A 158 0.72 10.93 6.23
C LEU A 158 -0.19 12.16 6.18
N MET A 159 -1.04 12.27 5.16
CA MET A 159 -2.06 13.32 5.06
C MET A 159 -3.17 13.14 6.11
N GLU A 160 -3.56 11.91 6.42
CA GLU A 160 -4.58 11.59 7.43
C GLU A 160 -4.07 11.73 8.88
N ALA A 161 -2.76 11.55 9.07
CA ALA A 161 -2.06 11.88 10.30
C ALA A 161 -1.86 13.40 10.50
N ARG A 162 -2.18 14.23 9.50
CA ARG A 162 -1.89 15.68 9.47
C ARG A 162 -0.39 16.00 9.62
N VAL A 163 0.48 15.08 9.19
CA VAL A 163 1.93 15.33 9.08
C VAL A 163 2.23 16.07 7.78
N LEU A 164 1.56 15.65 6.70
CA LEU A 164 1.59 16.32 5.41
C LEU A 164 0.32 17.18 5.24
N GLY A 165 0.47 18.40 4.72
CA GLY A 165 -0.65 19.25 4.34
C GLY A 165 -1.48 19.82 5.49
N GLU A 166 -0.90 19.98 6.69
CA GLU A 166 -1.61 20.53 7.85
C GLU A 166 -2.17 21.95 7.60
N ALA A 167 -1.40 22.78 6.88
CA ALA A 167 -1.77 24.15 6.53
C ALA A 167 -2.54 24.25 5.20
N TRP A 168 -2.91 23.13 4.58
CA TRP A 168 -3.68 23.17 3.34
C TRP A 168 -5.17 23.43 3.62
N ASP A 169 -5.80 24.15 2.70
CA ASP A 169 -7.23 24.28 2.63
C ASP A 169 -7.89 22.92 2.36
N ASP A 170 -9.14 22.77 2.80
CA ASP A 170 -9.88 21.51 2.67
C ASP A 170 -10.01 21.07 1.20
N GLN A 171 -10.14 22.02 0.27
CA GLN A 171 -10.26 21.73 -1.15
C GLN A 171 -8.96 21.17 -1.73
N ARG A 172 -7.80 21.77 -1.42
CA ARG A 172 -6.50 21.23 -1.84
C ARG A 172 -6.22 19.86 -1.23
N ARG A 173 -6.55 19.66 0.04
CA ARG A 173 -6.35 18.36 0.71
C ARG A 173 -7.17 17.26 0.03
N LEU A 174 -8.44 17.54 -0.27
CA LEU A 174 -9.33 16.62 -0.98
C LEU A 174 -8.80 16.30 -2.39
N LYS A 175 -8.34 17.30 -3.14
CA LYS A 175 -7.76 17.11 -4.49
C LYS A 175 -6.52 16.21 -4.47
N VAL A 176 -5.58 16.47 -3.56
CA VAL A 176 -4.37 15.66 -3.44
C VAL A 176 -4.71 14.25 -2.99
N HIS A 177 -5.61 14.09 -2.01
CA HIS A 177 -6.04 12.78 -1.54
C HIS A 177 -6.67 11.95 -2.68
N ALA A 178 -7.63 12.53 -3.40
CA ALA A 178 -8.25 11.89 -4.57
C ALA A 178 -7.23 11.56 -5.68
N THR A 179 -6.22 12.39 -5.88
CA THR A 179 -5.14 12.15 -6.86
C THR A 179 -4.25 10.98 -6.43
N LEU A 180 -3.91 10.87 -5.14
CA LEU A 180 -3.14 9.73 -4.62
C LEU A 180 -3.91 8.42 -4.76
N VAL A 181 -5.22 8.44 -4.48
CA VAL A 181 -6.09 7.28 -4.73
C VAL A 181 -6.06 6.88 -6.20
N GLY A 182 -6.26 7.83 -7.11
CA GLY A 182 -6.23 7.58 -8.56
C GLY A 182 -4.88 7.03 -9.02
N LEU A 183 -3.77 7.61 -8.52
CA LEU A 183 -2.42 7.12 -8.80
C LEU A 183 -2.22 5.68 -8.29
N PHE A 184 -2.69 5.36 -7.08
CA PHE A 184 -2.63 4.00 -6.55
C PHE A 184 -3.38 3.01 -7.45
N LEU A 185 -4.59 3.36 -7.89
CA LEU A 185 -5.36 2.50 -8.79
C LEU A 185 -4.58 2.21 -10.07
N VAL A 186 -4.03 3.22 -10.74
CA VAL A 186 -3.23 3.03 -11.97
C VAL A 186 -2.03 2.11 -11.70
N VAL A 187 -1.26 2.42 -10.66
CA VAL A 187 -0.02 1.69 -10.35
C VAL A 187 -0.31 0.23 -9.96
N ALA A 188 -1.32 0.00 -9.12
CA ALA A 188 -1.73 -1.35 -8.72
C ALA A 188 -2.24 -2.16 -9.92
N HIS A 189 -3.00 -1.56 -10.83
CA HIS A 189 -3.48 -2.26 -12.03
C HIS A 189 -2.35 -2.60 -12.99
N VAL A 190 -1.37 -1.71 -13.19
CA VAL A 190 -0.18 -2.03 -13.99
C VAL A 190 0.57 -3.22 -13.39
N ALA A 191 0.76 -3.25 -12.07
CA ALA A 191 1.38 -4.37 -11.38
C ALA A 191 0.61 -5.69 -11.56
N MET A 192 -0.72 -5.66 -11.44
CA MET A 192 -1.56 -6.85 -11.61
C MET A 192 -1.53 -7.36 -13.06
N ILE A 193 -1.67 -6.48 -14.05
CA ILE A 193 -1.66 -6.86 -15.47
C ILE A 193 -0.31 -7.48 -15.84
N THR A 194 0.79 -6.81 -15.48
CA THR A 194 2.15 -7.28 -15.81
C THR A 194 2.56 -8.49 -14.98
N GLY A 195 2.05 -8.61 -13.76
CA GLY A 195 2.30 -9.77 -12.91
C GLY A 195 1.60 -11.04 -13.40
N MET A 196 0.41 -10.92 -14.00
CA MET A 196 -0.29 -12.04 -14.65
C MET A 196 0.29 -12.40 -16.02
N LEU A 197 1.19 -11.58 -16.58
CA LEU A 197 1.82 -11.85 -17.86
C LEU A 197 2.78 -13.04 -17.74
N ASP A 198 2.79 -13.91 -18.74
CA ASP A 198 3.83 -14.92 -18.88
C ASP A 198 5.17 -14.21 -19.19
N PRO A 199 6.20 -14.35 -18.33
CA PRO A 199 7.49 -13.68 -18.53
C PRO A 199 8.18 -14.08 -19.84
N THR A 200 7.85 -15.24 -20.40
CA THR A 200 8.44 -15.73 -21.67
C THR A 200 8.06 -14.87 -22.87
N VAL A 201 6.89 -14.22 -22.84
CA VAL A 201 6.41 -13.31 -23.89
C VAL A 201 7.33 -12.10 -24.07
N LEU A 202 8.00 -11.67 -22.99
CA LEU A 202 8.98 -10.58 -23.03
C LEU A 202 10.44 -11.08 -23.06
N GLY A 203 10.64 -12.32 -23.48
CA GLY A 203 11.97 -12.87 -23.78
C GLY A 203 12.70 -13.50 -22.61
N TRP A 204 12.02 -13.77 -21.47
CA TRP A 204 12.60 -14.63 -20.45
C TRP A 204 12.62 -16.09 -20.93
N GLN A 205 13.78 -16.74 -20.84
CA GLN A 205 13.89 -18.17 -21.15
C GLN A 205 13.96 -18.94 -19.85
N PRO A 206 12.97 -19.80 -19.55
CA PRO A 206 13.05 -20.67 -18.38
C PRO A 206 14.26 -21.58 -18.55
N THR A 207 15.25 -21.45 -17.67
CA THR A 207 16.35 -22.42 -17.60
C THR A 207 15.85 -23.67 -16.86
N HIS A 208 14.90 -24.39 -17.46
CA HIS A 208 14.61 -25.76 -17.03
C HIS A 208 15.58 -26.69 -17.77
N ALA A 209 16.68 -27.01 -17.09
CA ALA A 209 17.39 -28.25 -17.39
C ALA A 209 16.48 -29.40 -16.97
N MET A 210 16.17 -30.32 -17.89
CA MET A 210 15.58 -31.59 -17.48
C MET A 210 16.61 -32.36 -16.62
N GLU A 211 16.13 -33.31 -15.81
CA GLU A 211 16.97 -34.14 -14.94
C GLU A 211 18.07 -34.92 -15.70
N ASP A 212 17.98 -35.00 -17.03
CA ASP A 212 18.99 -35.60 -17.93
C ASP A 212 20.02 -34.62 -18.52
N GLY A 213 19.98 -33.33 -18.16
CA GLY A 213 20.89 -32.30 -18.67
C GLY A 213 20.54 -31.73 -20.05
N SER A 214 19.41 -32.12 -20.65
CA SER A 214 18.91 -31.53 -21.89
C SER A 214 18.12 -30.23 -21.63
N GLN A 215 18.38 -29.22 -22.47
CA GLN A 215 17.57 -28.00 -22.53
C GLN A 215 16.45 -28.24 -23.56
N MET A 216 15.20 -28.25 -23.12
CA MET A 216 14.06 -28.28 -24.04
C MET A 216 13.90 -26.89 -24.65
N ALA A 217 14.36 -26.74 -25.89
CA ALA A 217 14.21 -25.51 -26.65
C ALA A 217 12.74 -25.26 -27.01
N GLY A 218 12.17 -24.18 -26.46
CA GLY A 218 11.03 -23.46 -27.02
C GLY A 218 9.71 -24.23 -27.10
N MET A 219 8.86 -24.06 -26.09
CA MET A 219 7.42 -24.11 -26.31
C MET A 219 6.88 -22.68 -26.21
N ASN A 220 6.82 -22.03 -27.37
CA ASN A 220 6.00 -20.85 -27.56
C ASN A 220 4.53 -21.34 -27.49
N HIS A 221 3.78 -20.91 -26.48
CA HIS A 221 2.32 -21.00 -26.50
C HIS A 221 1.74 -19.77 -27.20
#